data_AF-A0A522NKE6-F1
#
_entry.id   AF-A0A522NKE6-F1
#
_cell.length_a   1.000
_cell.length_b   1.000
_cell.length_c   1.000
_cell.angle_alpha   90.00
_cell.angle_beta   90.00
_cell.angle_gamma   90.00
#
_symmetry.space_group_name_H-M   'P 1'
#
loop_
_entity.id
_entity.type
_entity.pdbx_description
1 polymer ?
#
loop_
_entity_poly.entity_id
_entity_poly.type
_entity_poly.pdbx_seq_one_letter_code
_entity_poly.pdbx_strand_id
1 'polypeptide(L)' 'MHRVPLGIGIAIFVLLAVFAIPIKQRCGAPGYSCASTLDTDGNTHYYYEVEPVGVYLAEIITGANITLFYTSGEGLVKAR' A
#
# COMPACT_ATOMS: atom_id res chain seq x y z
N MET A 1 -21.44 24.04 -24.29
CA MET A 1 -20.76 22.78 -24.67
C MET A 1 -19.45 22.50 -23.92
N HIS A 2 -18.84 23.47 -23.22
CA HIS A 2 -17.58 23.26 -22.45
C HIS A 2 -17.73 22.61 -21.06
N ARG A 3 -18.94 22.51 -20.50
CA ARG A 3 -19.15 21.99 -19.13
C ARG A 3 -18.95 20.47 -19.03
N VAL A 4 -19.27 19.73 -20.09
CA VAL A 4 -19.12 18.27 -20.15
C VAL A 4 -17.64 17.85 -20.13
N PRO A 5 -16.75 18.35 -21.01
CA PRO A 5 -15.34 17.98 -20.96
C PRO A 5 -14.67 18.41 -19.65
N LEU A 6 -15.08 19.55 -19.08
CA LEU A 6 -14.60 20.00 -17.76
C LEU A 6 -15.00 19.03 -16.65
N GLY A 7 -16.26 18.60 -16.61
CA GLY A 7 -16.75 17.64 -15.62
C GLY A 7 -16.02 16.29 -15.70
N ILE A 8 -15.77 15.80 -16.91
CA ILE A 8 -14.99 14.57 -17.13
C ILE A 8 -13.56 14.73 -16.61
N GLY A 9 -12.91 15.87 -16.91
CA GLY A 9 -11.57 16.15 -16.43
C GLY A 9 -11.48 16.15 -14.90
N ILE A 10 -12.43 16.80 -14.24
CA ILE A 10 -12.51 16.82 -12.76
C ILE A 10 -12.71 15.40 -12.21
N ALA A 11 -13.62 14.62 -12.80
CA ALA A 11 -13.89 13.26 -12.35
C ALA A 11 -12.64 12.36 -12.44
N ILE A 12 -11.90 12.44 -13.55
CA ILE A 12 -10.64 11.70 -13.73
C ILE A 12 -9.60 12.15 -12.69
N PHE A 13 -9.47 13.45 -12.47
CA PHE A 13 -8.51 13.98 -11.50
C PHE A 13 -8.81 13.50 -10.07
N VAL A 14 -10.09 13.54 -9.67
CA VAL A 14 -10.52 13.03 -8.36
C VAL A 14 -10.24 11.53 -8.23
N LEU A 15 -10.51 10.75 -9.28
CA LEU A 15 -10.23 9.32 -9.28
C LEU A 15 -8.73 9.02 -9.10
N LEU A 16 -7.86 9.73 -9.83
CA LEU A 16 -6.41 9.60 -9.68
C LEU A 16 -5.94 10.01 -8.28
N ALA A 17 -6.53 11.07 -7.71
CA ALA A 17 -6.23 11.49 -6.35
C ALA A 17 -6.60 10.40 -5.32
N VAL A 18 -7.74 9.73 -5.50
CA VAL A 18 -8.15 8.60 -4.65
C VAL A 18 -7.17 7.43 -4.77
N PHE A 19 -6.73 7.08 -5.99
CA PHE A 19 -5.73 6.01 -6.16
C PHE A 19 -4.35 6.36 -5.59
N ALA A 20 -4.03 7.63 -5.44
CA ALA A 20 -2.80 8.12 -4.82
C ALA A 20 -2.86 8.21 -3.28
N ILE A 21 -4.00 7.90 -2.65
CA ILE A 21 -4.10 7.89 -1.19
C ILE A 21 -3.13 6.84 -0.62
N PRO A 22 -2.32 7.18 0.40
CA PRO A 22 -1.39 6.24 1.00
C PRO A 22 -2.14 5.22 1.86
N ILE A 23 -1.80 3.95 1.70
CA ILE A 23 -2.23 2.85 2.56
C ILE A 23 -1.02 2.07 3.07
N LYS A 24 -1.05 1.64 4.34
CA LYS A 24 0.03 0.88 4.95
C LYS A 24 -0.24 -0.62 4.82
N GLN A 25 0.59 -1.31 4.04
CA GLN A 25 0.57 -2.76 3.90
C GLN A 25 1.70 -3.41 4.70
N ARG A 26 1.41 -4.56 5.29
CA ARG A 26 2.42 -5.41 5.95
C ARG A 26 2.85 -6.50 4.98
N CYS A 27 4.13 -6.86 5.07
CA CYS A 27 4.73 -7.96 4.30
C CYS A 27 4.86 -7.71 2.80
N GLY A 28 4.95 -6.44 2.38
CA GLY A 28 5.13 -6.05 0.98
C GLY A 28 3.80 -6.04 0.23
N ALA A 29 3.19 -7.21 0.06
CA ALA A 29 1.97 -7.37 -0.74
C ALA A 29 0.86 -8.14 0.00
N PRO A 30 -0.42 -7.98 -0.39
CA PRO A 30 -1.55 -8.69 0.18
C PRO A 30 -1.35 -10.21 0.17
N GLY A 31 -1.49 -10.85 1.34
CA GLY A 31 -1.37 -12.30 1.47
C GLY A 31 0.07 -12.83 1.55
N TYR A 32 1.07 -11.96 1.45
CA TYR A 32 2.46 -12.35 1.65
C TYR A 32 2.74 -12.57 3.14
N SER A 33 3.55 -13.58 3.43
CA SER A 33 4.00 -13.86 4.79
C SER A 33 5.30 -13.11 5.08
N CYS A 34 5.36 -12.43 6.22
CA CYS A 34 6.61 -11.88 6.74
C CYS A 34 7.44 -13.00 7.36
N ALA A 35 8.66 -13.20 6.88
CA ALA A 35 9.66 -13.94 7.64
C ALA A 35 10.23 -12.99 8.71
N SER A 36 9.96 -13.27 9.98
CA SER A 36 10.46 -12.47 11.09
C SER A 36 10.78 -13.35 12.29
N THR A 37 11.87 -13.02 12.98
CA THR A 37 12.28 -13.63 14.24
C THR A 37 11.98 -12.69 15.39
N LEU A 38 11.96 -13.22 16.62
CA LEU A 38 11.97 -12.40 17.82
C LEU A 38 13.36 -11.79 18.00
N ASP A 39 13.38 -10.51 18.36
CA ASP A 39 14.59 -9.86 18.87
C ASP A 39 14.85 -10.21 20.34
N THR A 40 15.95 -9.69 20.90
CA THR A 40 16.35 -9.91 22.30
C THR A 40 15.35 -9.35 23.32
N ASP A 41 14.51 -8.41 22.90
CA ASP A 41 13.48 -7.77 23.72
C ASP A 41 12.10 -8.45 23.55
N GLY A 42 12.03 -9.51 22.73
CA GLY A 42 10.82 -10.29 22.47
C GLY A 42 9.86 -9.66 21.47
N ASN A 43 10.32 -8.76 20.59
CA ASN A 43 9.49 -8.18 19.53
C ASN A 43 9.66 -8.91 18.19
N THR A 44 8.56 -9.05 17.47
CA THR A 44 8.53 -9.45 16.06
C THR A 44 8.62 -8.20 15.18
N HIS A 45 9.48 -8.27 14.16
CA HIS A 45 9.73 -7.21 13.20
C HIS A 45 8.89 -7.42 11.93
N TYR A 46 7.96 -6.54 11.63
CA TYR A 46 7.14 -6.62 10.43
C TYR A 46 7.57 -5.58 9.40
N TYR A 47 8.08 -6.05 8.26
CA TYR A 47 8.25 -5.20 7.10
C TYR A 47 6.90 -4.61 6.67
N TYR A 48 6.89 -3.33 6.35
CA TYR A 48 5.72 -2.66 5.81
C TYR A 48 6.11 -1.74 4.65
N GLU A 49 5.14 -1.52 3.77
CA GLU A 49 5.19 -0.53 2.71
C GLU A 49 4.00 0.41 2.86
N VAL A 50 4.21 1.70 2.57
CA VAL A 50 3.14 2.68 2.43
C VAL A 50 3.04 2.97 0.95
N GLU A 51 1.98 2.50 0.34
CA GLU A 51 1.81 2.49 -1.11
C GLU A 51 0.52 3.21 -1.52
N PRO A 52 0.40 3.62 -2.79
CA PRO A 52 -0.86 4.12 -3.32
C PRO A 52 -1.93 3.02 -3.28
N VAL A 53 -3.18 3.37 -2.93
CA VAL A 53 -4.34 2.45 -3.02
C VAL A 53 -4.44 1.79 -4.41
N GLY A 54 -4.06 2.50 -5.47
CA GLY A 54 -4.01 1.93 -6.81
C GLY A 54 -3.05 0.75 -6.96
N VAL A 55 -1.89 0.80 -6.29
CA VAL A 55 -0.90 -0.30 -6.29
C VAL A 55 -1.46 -1.48 -5.52
N TYR A 56 -1.93 -1.24 -4.28
CA TYR A 56 -2.58 -2.26 -3.46
C TYR A 56 -3.65 -3.06 -4.22
N LEU A 57 -4.55 -2.36 -4.94
CA LEU A 57 -5.60 -3.01 -5.73
C LEU A 57 -5.03 -3.80 -6.91
N ALA A 58 -3.99 -3.28 -7.57
CA ALA A 58 -3.32 -3.99 -8.65
C ALA A 58 -2.63 -5.26 -8.15
N GLU A 59 -1.99 -5.24 -6.98
CA GLU A 59 -1.38 -6.42 -6.36
C GLU A 59 -2.43 -7.49 -6.01
N ILE A 60 -3.61 -7.10 -5.47
CA ILE A 60 -4.73 -8.04 -5.26
C ILE A 60 -5.14 -8.70 -6.57
N ILE A 61 -5.31 -7.91 -7.63
CA ILE A 61 -5.82 -8.40 -8.93
C ILE A 61 -4.79 -9.30 -9.62
N THR A 62 -3.51 -8.94 -9.54
CA THR A 62 -2.44 -9.62 -10.26
C THR A 62 -1.80 -10.76 -9.46
N GLY A 63 -1.93 -10.74 -8.13
CA GLY A 63 -1.21 -11.63 -7.22
C GLY A 63 0.31 -11.40 -7.23
N ALA A 64 0.78 -10.30 -7.81
CA ALA A 64 2.20 -9.95 -7.89
C ALA A 64 2.55 -8.91 -6.83
N ASN A 65 3.80 -8.94 -6.38
CA ASN A 65 4.40 -7.86 -5.60
C ASN A 65 4.91 -6.78 -6.56
N ILE A 66 4.30 -5.59 -6.48
CA ILE A 66 4.65 -4.41 -7.25
C ILE A 66 5.44 -3.48 -6.34
N THR A 67 6.75 -3.39 -6.54
CA THR A 67 7.65 -2.55 -5.72
C THR A 67 7.50 -1.05 -6.02
N LEU A 68 6.29 -0.50 -5.86
CA LEU A 68 5.96 0.92 -6.03
C LEU A 68 5.27 1.43 -4.77
N PHE A 69 6.05 2.05 -3.90
CA PHE A 69 5.61 2.57 -2.62
C PHE A 69 6.19 3.97 -2.37
N TYR A 70 5.51 4.76 -1.54
CA TYR A 70 6.01 6.07 -1.09
C TYR A 70 7.12 5.94 -0.06
N THR A 71 6.99 4.97 0.86
CA THR A 71 7.99 4.68 1.90
C THR A 71 7.84 3.24 2.38
N SER A 72 8.91 2.68 2.92
CA SER A 72 8.90 1.36 3.55
C SER A 72 9.69 1.39 4.85
N GLY A 73 9.51 0.36 5.69
CA GLY A 73 10.22 0.25 6.96
C GLY A 73 9.79 -0.97 7.75
N GLU A 74 10.13 -0.97 9.04
CA GLU A 74 9.84 -2.08 9.95
C GLU A 74 9.02 -1.59 11.14
N GLY A 75 7.97 -2.35 11.47
CA GLY A 75 7.13 -2.14 12.65
C GLY A 75 7.37 -3.22 13.69
N LEU A 76 7.56 -2.82 14.94
CA LEU A 76 7.73 -3.74 16.06
C LEU A 76 6.38 -4.10 16.67
N VAL A 77 6.17 -5.40 16.92
CA VAL A 77 5.01 -5.90 17.65
C VAL A 77 5.53 -6.88 18.71
N LYS A 78 5.16 -6.65 19.97
CA LYS A 78 5.57 -7.53 21.07
C LYS A 78 4.96 -8.92 20.90
N ALA A 79 5.78 -9.95 20.94
CA ALA A 79 5.28 -11.31 21.06
C ALA A 79 4.72 -11.47 22.48
N ARG A 80 3.48 -11.95 22.53
CA ARG A 80 2.62 -12.05 23.71
C ARG A 80 3.32 -12.50 24.99
#